data_AF-F0JAT6-F1
#
_entry.id   AF-F0JAT6-F1
#
_cell.length_a   1.000
_cell.length_b   1.000
_cell.length_c   1.000
_cell.angle_alpha   90.00
_cell.angle_beta   90.00
_cell.angle_gamma   90.00
#
_symmetry.space_group_name_H-M   'P 1'
#
loop_
_entity.id
_entity.type
_entity.pdbx_description
1 polymer ?
#
loop_
_entity_poly.entity_id
_entity_poly.type
_entity_poly.pdbx_seq_one_letter_code
_entity_poly.pdbx_strand_id
1 'polypeptide(L)'
;MKLLLLAVIVALAWLLIEAGKTRTKNSSCLVKNKYPPESSCRSSHREFFAFHRVLFDCIKVTTNCRKIYRRNEFHSLQSCRDACHYHMAEPSPPPPQNGTTSAPGGASGAPGDAPAAETPAAA
;
A
#
# COMPACT_ATOMS: atom_id res chain seq x y z
N MET A 1 16.31 27.35 -39.04
CA MET A 1 16.47 27.55 -37.57
C MET A 1 15.15 27.63 -36.82
N LYS A 2 14.11 28.33 -37.32
CA LYS A 2 12.78 28.40 -36.67
C LYS A 2 12.11 27.04 -36.45
N LEU A 3 12.22 26.11 -37.41
CA LEU A 3 11.66 24.75 -37.30
C LEU A 3 12.31 23.93 -36.17
N LEU A 4 13.62 24.07 -35.96
CA LEU A 4 14.33 23.38 -34.87
C LEU A 4 13.89 23.91 -33.51
N LEU A 5 13.72 25.23 -33.36
CA LEU A 5 13.20 25.84 -32.13
C LEU A 5 11.78 25.34 -31.80
N LEU A 6 10.89 25.26 -32.79
CA LEU A 6 9.54 24.71 -32.60
C LEU A 6 9.57 23.23 -32.17
N ALA A 7 10.40 22.41 -32.82
CA ALA A 7 10.55 21.01 -32.46
C ALA A 7 11.06 20.82 -31.02
N VAL A 8 12.04 21.62 -30.58
CA VAL A 8 12.54 21.60 -29.21
C VAL A 8 11.46 22.00 -28.20
N ILE A 9 10.68 23.06 -28.48
CA ILE A 9 9.59 23.49 -27.60
C ILE A 9 8.53 22.39 -27.46
N VAL A 10 8.13 21.76 -28.57
CA VAL A 10 7.14 20.66 -28.55
C VAL A 10 7.68 19.46 -27.78
N ALA A 11 8.94 19.08 -27.99
CA ALA A 11 9.58 17.98 -27.26
C ALA A 11 9.64 18.26 -25.74
N LEU A 12 10.04 19.48 -25.35
CA LEU A 12 10.07 19.90 -23.95
C LEU A 12 8.66 19.91 -23.33
N ALA A 13 7.66 20.41 -24.05
CA ALA A 13 6.27 20.41 -23.59
C ALA A 13 5.75 18.97 -23.37
N TRP A 14 6.06 18.05 -24.29
CA TRP A 14 5.72 16.63 -24.15
C TRP A 14 6.39 16.00 -22.92
N LEU A 15 7.70 16.22 -22.74
CA LEU A 15 8.43 15.73 -21.57
C LEU A 15 7.85 16.28 -20.26
N LEU A 16 7.45 17.55 -20.21
CA LEU A 16 6.81 18.14 -19.03
C LEU A 16 5.43 17.54 -18.75
N ILE A 17 4.63 17.27 -19.79
CA ILE A 17 3.33 16.60 -19.63
C ILE A 17 3.51 15.18 -19.11
N GLU A 18 4.47 14.42 -19.65
CA GLU A 18 4.79 13.08 -19.17
C GLU A 18 5.32 13.09 -17.74
N ALA A 19 6.22 14.02 -17.40
CA ALA A 19 6.72 14.22 -16.05
C ALA A 19 5.59 14.60 -15.06
N GLY A 20 4.64 15.44 -15.49
CA GLY A 20 3.46 15.77 -14.70
C GLY A 20 2.57 14.55 -14.46
N LYS A 21 2.30 13.76 -15.51
CA LYS A 21 1.54 12.50 -15.41
C LYS A 21 2.23 11.53 -14.46
N THR A 22 3.54 11.33 -14.56
CA THR A 22 4.27 10.39 -13.69
C THR A 22 4.33 10.86 -12.24
N ARG A 23 4.45 12.17 -11.97
CA ARG A 23 4.38 12.71 -10.60
C ARG A 23 3.02 12.51 -9.92
N THR A 24 1.93 12.48 -10.69
CA THR A 24 0.61 12.20 -10.11
C THR A 24 0.42 10.72 -9.76
N LYS A 25 1.16 9.82 -10.40
CA LYS A 25 1.22 8.40 -10.00
C LYS A 25 1.81 8.32 -8.57
N ASN A 26 1.33 7.37 -7.79
CA ASN A 26 1.63 7.10 -6.36
C ASN A 26 0.99 8.05 -5.34
N SER A 27 0.75 9.32 -5.68
CA SER A 27 0.20 10.31 -4.73
C SER A 27 -1.18 9.93 -4.13
N SER A 28 -1.88 9.00 -4.79
CA SER A 28 -3.20 8.54 -4.39
C SER A 28 -3.21 7.31 -3.48
N CYS A 29 -2.07 6.63 -3.28
CA CYS A 29 -2.05 5.27 -2.75
C CYS A 29 -1.96 5.19 -1.22
N LEU A 30 -1.18 6.08 -0.61
CA LEU A 30 -0.97 6.08 0.85
C LEU A 30 -1.98 6.95 1.61
N VAL A 31 -3.10 7.30 0.97
CA VAL A 31 -4.15 8.11 1.59
C VAL A 31 -5.06 7.22 2.43
N LYS A 32 -5.10 7.52 3.74
CA LYS A 32 -6.02 6.86 4.68
C LYS A 32 -7.41 7.46 4.54
N ASN A 33 -8.27 6.81 3.76
CA ASN A 33 -9.69 7.14 3.67
C ASN A 33 -10.41 6.69 4.96
N LYS A 34 -11.21 7.57 5.57
CA LYS A 34 -12.01 7.26 6.76
C LYS A 34 -13.48 7.15 6.39
N TYR A 35 -13.95 5.94 6.14
CA TYR A 35 -15.38 5.72 5.92
C TYR A 35 -16.15 5.82 7.24
N PRO A 36 -17.39 6.34 7.20
CA PRO A 36 -18.31 6.19 8.32
C PRO A 36 -18.63 4.69 8.50
N PRO A 37 -19.15 4.28 9.67
CA PRO A 37 -19.54 2.89 9.89
C PRO A 37 -20.60 2.45 8.87
N GLU A 38 -20.50 1.21 8.38
CA GLU A 38 -21.40 0.65 7.36
C GLU A 38 -22.89 0.78 7.72
N SER A 39 -23.24 0.72 9.00
CA SER A 39 -24.61 0.90 9.49
C SER A 39 -25.21 2.29 9.19
N SER A 40 -24.36 3.30 9.00
CA SER A 40 -24.80 4.66 8.65
C SER A 40 -24.94 4.88 7.13
N CYS A 41 -24.47 3.92 6.34
CA CYS A 41 -24.41 4.04 4.89
C CYS A 41 -25.72 3.56 4.25
N ARG A 42 -26.36 4.43 3.47
CA ARG A 42 -27.63 4.17 2.77
C ARG A 42 -27.46 4.04 1.25
N SER A 43 -26.30 3.58 0.78
CA SER A 43 -26.04 3.41 -0.64
C SER A 43 -26.12 1.95 -1.06
N SER A 44 -26.18 1.71 -2.37
CA SER A 44 -26.09 0.37 -2.92
C SER A 44 -24.71 -0.23 -2.64
N HIS A 45 -24.66 -1.55 -2.54
CA HIS A 45 -23.41 -2.29 -2.47
C HIS A 45 -22.51 -1.93 -3.65
N ARG A 46 -21.24 -1.68 -3.38
CA ARG A 46 -20.22 -1.41 -4.39
C ARG A 46 -18.90 -2.08 -4.05
N GLU A 47 -18.13 -2.29 -5.10
CA GLU A 47 -16.82 -2.88 -5.03
C GLU A 47 -15.80 -1.93 -5.63
N PHE A 48 -14.65 -1.78 -5.00
CA PHE A 48 -13.53 -1.01 -5.51
C PHE A 48 -12.21 -1.62 -5.07
N PHE A 49 -11.12 -1.19 -5.69
CA PHE A 49 -9.77 -1.57 -5.31
C PHE A 49 -9.10 -0.43 -4.55
N ALA A 50 -8.37 -0.76 -3.49
CA ALA A 50 -7.60 0.21 -2.72
C ALA A 50 -6.24 -0.38 -2.36
N PHE A 51 -5.23 0.47 -2.30
CA PHE A 51 -3.90 0.08 -1.86
C PHE A 51 -3.87 -0.05 -0.34
N HIS A 52 -3.50 -1.23 0.15
CA HIS A 52 -3.39 -1.54 1.56
C HIS A 52 -1.95 -1.40 2.04
N ARG A 53 -1.67 -0.38 2.85
CA ARG A 53 -0.31 -0.02 3.30
C ARG A 53 0.46 -1.16 3.99
N VAL A 54 -0.24 -2.07 4.68
CA VAL A 54 0.41 -3.16 5.44
C VAL A 54 0.70 -4.37 4.55
N LEU A 55 -0.14 -4.62 3.54
CA LEU A 55 0.03 -5.75 2.64
C LEU A 55 0.93 -5.40 1.46
N PHE A 56 1.24 -4.11 1.29
CA PHE A 56 1.91 -3.57 0.11
C PHE A 56 1.25 -4.03 -1.20
N ASP A 57 -0.08 -4.21 -1.19
CA ASP A 57 -0.84 -4.70 -2.34
C ASP A 57 -2.21 -4.01 -2.46
N CYS A 58 -2.81 -4.13 -3.63
CA CYS A 58 -4.15 -3.67 -3.92
C CYS A 58 -5.18 -4.75 -3.58
N ILE A 59 -6.05 -4.43 -2.63
CA ILE A 59 -7.12 -5.31 -2.18
C ILE A 59 -8.47 -4.87 -2.76
N LYS A 60 -9.38 -5.84 -2.91
CA LYS A 60 -10.78 -5.58 -3.20
C LYS A 60 -11.50 -5.20 -1.91
N VAL A 61 -12.22 -4.09 -1.92
CA VAL A 61 -13.01 -3.58 -0.81
C VAL A 61 -14.48 -3.55 -1.22
N THR A 62 -15.33 -4.13 -0.38
CA THR A 62 -16.78 -4.15 -0.51
C THR A 62 -17.39 -3.21 0.54
N THR A 63 -18.28 -2.30 0.12
CA THR A 63 -18.91 -1.33 1.03
C THR A 63 -20.31 -0.96 0.55
N ASN A 64 -21.20 -0.57 1.48
CA ASN A 64 -22.50 0.03 1.18
C ASN A 64 -22.46 1.57 1.26
N CYS A 65 -21.28 2.16 1.51
CA CYS A 65 -21.08 3.60 1.51
C CYS A 65 -20.88 4.12 0.09
N ARG A 66 -21.37 5.32 -0.21
CA ARG A 66 -21.10 5.99 -1.50
C ARG A 66 -19.64 6.40 -1.65
N LYS A 67 -19.21 6.78 -2.87
CA LYS A 67 -17.89 7.36 -3.11
C LYS A 67 -17.76 8.70 -2.41
N ILE A 68 -16.97 8.74 -1.34
CA ILE A 68 -16.66 9.96 -0.60
C ILE A 68 -15.30 10.52 -1.04
N TYR A 69 -14.34 9.63 -1.32
CA TYR A 69 -12.95 10.00 -1.56
C TYR A 69 -12.55 9.84 -3.03
N ARG A 70 -11.71 10.77 -3.50
CA ARG A 70 -11.16 10.72 -4.87
C ARG A 70 -9.90 9.88 -4.99
N ARG A 71 -9.16 9.72 -3.88
CA ARG A 71 -7.87 9.01 -3.82
C ARG A 71 -8.05 7.65 -3.15
N ASN A 72 -7.13 6.73 -3.45
CA ASN A 72 -7.14 5.35 -2.94
C ASN A 72 -8.48 4.60 -3.13
N GLU A 73 -9.15 4.86 -4.25
CA GLU A 73 -10.40 4.20 -4.64
C GLU A 73 -10.41 4.03 -6.16
N PHE A 74 -10.06 2.83 -6.60
CA PHE A 74 -9.83 2.45 -7.99
C PHE A 74 -10.94 1.51 -8.50
N HIS A 75 -11.28 1.60 -9.78
CA HIS A 75 -12.36 0.80 -10.38
C HIS A 75 -11.89 -0.60 -10.80
N SER A 76 -10.59 -0.78 -11.00
CA SER A 76 -9.99 -2.05 -11.42
C SER A 76 -8.69 -2.31 -10.67
N LEU A 77 -8.35 -3.59 -10.49
CA LEU A 77 -7.08 -4.01 -9.90
C LEU A 77 -5.90 -3.42 -10.66
N GLN A 78 -5.95 -3.45 -12.00
CA GLN A 78 -4.89 -2.91 -12.84
C GLN A 78 -4.69 -1.41 -12.61
N SER A 79 -5.77 -0.62 -12.54
CA SER A 79 -5.64 0.82 -12.27
C SER A 79 -5.05 1.13 -10.89
N CYS A 80 -5.29 0.27 -9.90
CA CYS A 80 -4.67 0.37 -8.58
C CYS A 80 -3.17 0.04 -8.66
N ARG A 81 -2.79 -1.03 -9.35
CA ARG A 81 -1.39 -1.41 -9.58
C ARG A 81 -0.61 -0.36 -10.34
N ASP A 82 -1.15 0.17 -11.42
CA ASP A 82 -0.51 1.21 -12.23
C ASP A 82 -0.31 2.51 -11.44
N ALA A 83 -1.28 2.85 -10.57
CA ALA A 83 -1.21 4.04 -9.74
C ALA A 83 -0.29 3.86 -8.52
N CYS A 84 -0.14 2.64 -8.00
CA CYS A 84 0.54 2.36 -6.73
C CYS A 84 1.78 1.49 -6.86
N HIS A 85 2.25 1.26 -8.08
CA HIS A 85 3.38 0.39 -8.42
C HIS A 85 4.60 0.58 -7.51
N TYR A 86 4.97 1.82 -7.19
CA TYR A 86 6.14 2.10 -6.36
C TYR A 86 5.99 1.68 -4.89
N HIS A 87 4.76 1.56 -4.41
CA HIS A 87 4.48 1.09 -3.05
C HIS A 87 4.22 -0.41 -2.98
N MET A 88 4.14 -1.10 -4.12
CA MET A 88 3.93 -2.55 -4.17
C MET A 88 5.19 -3.38 -3.99
N ALA A 89 6.36 -2.76 -4.16
CA ALA A 89 7.60 -3.43 -3.82
C ALA A 89 7.63 -3.60 -2.29
N GLU A 90 7.68 -4.86 -1.84
CA GLU A 90 7.98 -5.16 -0.44
C GLU A 90 9.29 -4.46 -0.09
N PRO A 91 9.34 -3.67 1.01
CA PRO A 91 10.59 -3.06 1.42
C PRO A 91 11.57 -4.19 1.69
N SER A 92 12.60 -4.32 0.85
CA SER A 92 13.71 -5.24 1.13
C SER A 92 14.20 -4.92 2.54
N PRO A 93 14.25 -5.90 3.46
CA PRO A 93 14.86 -5.66 4.75
C PRO A 93 16.27 -5.12 4.49
N PRO A 94 16.75 -4.17 5.30
CA PRO A 94 18.15 -3.77 5.21
C PRO A 94 19.00 -5.05 5.29
N PRO A 95 20.07 -5.17 4.47
CA PRO A 95 20.95 -6.32 4.57
C PRO A 95 21.35 -6.48 6.04
N PRO A 96 21.39 -7.74 6.56
CA PRO A 96 21.76 -7.97 7.95
C PRO A 96 23.10 -7.27 8.16
N GLN A 97 23.10 -6.21 8.95
CA GLN A 97 24.36 -5.66 9.40
C GLN A 97 24.97 -6.76 10.24
N ASN A 98 26.06 -7.36 9.75
CA ASN A 98 27.00 -8.16 10.55
C ASN A 98 27.72 -7.22 11.55
N GLY A 99 26.94 -6.43 12.29
CA GLY A 99 27.37 -5.55 13.35
C GLY A 99 26.97 -6.20 14.66
N THR A 100 27.85 -7.05 15.16
CA THR A 100 27.88 -7.49 16.55
C THR A 100 28.04 -6.27 17.45
N THR A 101 26.95 -5.54 17.73
CA THR A 101 26.91 -4.69 18.91
C THR A 101 26.35 -5.55 20.04
N SER A 102 27.28 -6.22 20.72
CA SER A 102 27.04 -6.85 22.01
C SER A 102 26.43 -5.82 22.95
N ALA A 103 25.13 -5.94 23.25
CA ALA A 103 24.56 -5.28 24.41
C ALA A 103 25.09 -5.98 25.67
N PRO A 104 25.66 -5.25 26.64
CA PRO A 104 26.15 -5.84 27.87
C PRO A 104 24.99 -6.12 28.82
N GLY A 105 24.90 -7.37 29.30
CA GLY A 105 24.39 -7.68 30.63
C GLY A 105 22.86 -7.75 30.79
N GLY A 106 22.36 -8.96 31.04
CA GLY A 106 20.98 -9.19 31.47
C GLY A 106 20.68 -10.67 31.62
N ALA A 107 21.29 -11.30 32.62
CA ALA A 107 21.13 -12.71 32.96
C ALA A 107 19.69 -13.06 33.39
N SER A 108 19.18 -14.17 32.85
CA SER A 108 18.25 -15.18 33.45
C SER A 108 17.77 -16.04 32.27
N GLY A 109 18.35 -17.19 31.91
CA GLY A 109 18.41 -18.46 32.67
C GLY A 109 16.99 -19.03 32.81
N ALA A 110 16.57 -20.16 32.26
CA ALA A 110 17.13 -21.22 31.41
C ALA A 110 15.94 -22.02 30.78
N PRO A 111 16.14 -22.83 29.73
CA PRO A 111 15.08 -23.54 28.99
C PRO A 111 14.86 -24.97 29.53
N GLY A 112 13.65 -25.53 29.38
CA GLY A 112 13.40 -26.92 29.75
C GLY A 112 12.01 -27.43 29.38
N ASP A 113 11.98 -28.18 28.28
CA ASP A 113 11.10 -29.31 27.96
C ASP A 113 9.60 -29.15 27.68
N ALA A 114 9.25 -29.60 26.47
CA ALA A 114 7.92 -29.83 25.89
C ALA A 114 7.43 -31.27 26.23
N PRO A 115 6.48 -31.86 25.49
CA PRO A 115 5.03 -31.62 25.44
C PRO A 115 4.23 -32.91 25.74
N ALA A 116 2.92 -32.83 26.03
CA ALA A 116 1.94 -33.86 25.60
C ALA A 116 0.51 -33.43 25.92
N ALA A 117 -0.35 -33.59 24.92
CA ALA A 117 -1.79 -33.39 24.98
C ALA A 117 -2.49 -34.53 25.74
N GLU A 118 -3.55 -34.23 26.49
CA GLU A 118 -4.78 -35.03 26.43
C GLU A 118 -5.98 -34.22 26.96
N THR A 119 -7.16 -34.54 26.44
CA THR A 119 -8.36 -33.69 26.32
C THR A 119 -9.39 -33.99 27.46
N PRO A 120 -10.70 -33.65 27.38
CA PRO A 120 -11.37 -32.61 28.17
C PRO A 120 -12.39 -33.11 29.23
N ALA A 121 -12.86 -32.14 30.03
CA ALA A 121 -14.12 -32.00 30.76
C ALA A 121 -15.11 -33.19 30.87
N ALA A 122 -15.49 -33.52 32.12
CA ALA A 122 -16.87 -33.88 32.50
C ALA A 122 -17.05 -33.80 34.04
N ALA A 123 -18.24 -33.31 34.43
CA ALA A 123 -18.85 -33.18 35.78
C ALA A 123 -18.52 -31.91 36.57
#